data_AF-A0A3D5UWN8-F1
#
_entry.id   AF-A0A3D5UWN8-F1
#
_cell.length_a   1.000
_cell.length_b   1.000
_cell.length_c   1.000
_cell.angle_alpha   90.00
_cell.angle_beta   90.00
_cell.angle_gamma   90.00
#
_symmetry.space_group_name_H-M   'P 1'
#
loop_
_entity.id
_entity.type
_entity.pdbx_description
1 polymer ?
#
loop_
_entity_poly.entity_id
_entity_poly.type
_entity_poly.pdbx_seq_one_letter_code
_entity_poly.pdbx_strand_id
1 'polypeptide(L)'
;SGDIIYFGLVGTNSVDGLEAIPFFTDEREQYLEYDIARMIQNLSRPERPVLGIVTNLPLDTGSGGLMSAMRGDSLPFMIYDELQNRFQIEFLEQQFQKVPDSVDVLMVAHPRPLDRPTLYAIDQFVMRGGHVLAFVDPHSEVSLTAGPNGEPVRGYTEQSDLGPLLESWGVHYDPSRIVGDRELAQRVQTGFDARRQESDYVLWLAVPRDNVDTDDLVTADVSRLNLGTAGYFTPLEGATTSFTPLVMTSEDAQTYDVEYVKKGPRPDDLIRGFEPTGERYAIAARLSGPVTSAFDGAPQEAPVAEAGASQPRRSQEKAGPHIASSRKDANIIVFADSDIFDDRFWVRTDSYLGERVAQPIADNAVFILSAIDNLMGSNELISLRARDKADRPFTVVGNLRRNAERRFLAEQEALERKIENAEKSLTELQTGGASDSAASGGPSEEESVAIRQFRAELLESRKKLRDVQRDLRRDVERLGANLRFINIALVPLLLAILALGAAFYRYRRRKARVKRGA
;
A
#
# COMPACT_ATOMS: atom_id res chain seq x y z
N SER A 1 32.78 -23.18 17.86
CA SER A 1 32.01 -22.70 16.70
C SER A 1 31.27 -23.90 16.15
N GLY A 2 29.97 -23.78 15.89
CA GLY A 2 29.23 -24.83 15.19
C GLY A 2 29.39 -24.62 13.69
N ASP A 3 29.59 -25.71 12.93
CA ASP A 3 29.60 -25.65 11.48
C ASP A 3 28.22 -25.20 10.98
N ILE A 4 28.20 -24.27 10.03
CA ILE A 4 26.96 -23.78 9.43
C ILE A 4 26.50 -24.83 8.41
N ILE A 5 25.36 -25.47 8.68
CA ILE A 5 24.72 -26.45 7.80
C ILE A 5 23.54 -25.76 7.12
N TYR A 6 23.39 -25.98 5.82
CA TYR A 6 22.27 -25.46 5.03
C TYR A 6 21.44 -26.61 4.49
N PHE A 7 20.13 -26.42 4.42
CA PHE A 7 19.19 -27.36 3.80
C PHE A 7 18.50 -26.65 2.64
N GLY A 8 18.38 -27.31 1.50
CA GLY A 8 17.61 -26.84 0.35
C GLY A 8 16.82 -27.99 -0.27
N LEU A 9 16.03 -27.71 -1.29
CA LEU A 9 15.20 -28.70 -2.00
C LEU A 9 15.37 -28.55 -3.51
N VAL A 10 15.53 -29.67 -4.21
CA VAL A 10 15.50 -29.70 -5.68
C VAL A 10 14.42 -30.68 -6.09
N GLY A 11 13.52 -30.25 -6.98
CA GLY A 11 12.48 -31.06 -7.58
C GLY A 11 12.70 -31.19 -9.08
N THR A 12 12.38 -32.37 -9.63
CA THR A 12 12.44 -32.65 -11.06
C THR A 12 11.16 -33.32 -11.55
N ASN A 13 10.83 -33.16 -12.83
CA ASN A 13 9.75 -33.91 -13.48
C ASN A 13 10.32 -34.94 -14.49
N SER A 14 9.44 -35.75 -15.07
CA SER A 14 9.81 -36.82 -16.00
C SER A 14 10.20 -36.36 -17.41
N VAL A 15 10.17 -35.05 -17.68
CA VAL A 15 10.53 -34.46 -18.96
C VAL A 15 11.90 -33.80 -18.81
N ASP A 16 11.96 -32.49 -18.51
CA ASP A 16 13.19 -31.72 -18.28
C ASP A 16 12.99 -30.61 -17.23
N GLY A 17 11.87 -30.63 -16.50
CA GLY A 17 11.57 -29.63 -15.48
C GLY A 17 12.50 -29.77 -14.28
N LEU A 18 13.15 -28.68 -13.91
CA LEU A 18 14.01 -28.55 -12.74
C LEU A 18 13.58 -27.30 -11.97
N GLU A 19 13.26 -27.47 -10.70
CA GLU A 19 12.93 -26.39 -9.77
C GLU A 19 13.78 -26.55 -8.51
N ALA A 20 14.23 -25.45 -7.93
CA ALA A 20 15.10 -25.49 -6.75
C ALA A 20 14.71 -24.40 -5.74
N ILE A 21 14.71 -24.78 -4.46
CA ILE A 21 14.79 -23.89 -3.30
C ILE A 21 16.24 -23.98 -2.81
N PRO A 22 17.09 -22.98 -3.10
CA PRO A 22 18.53 -23.06 -2.83
C PRO A 22 18.85 -23.34 -1.37
N PHE A 23 18.12 -22.70 -0.45
CA PHE A 23 18.23 -22.92 0.97
C PHE A 23 16.92 -22.52 1.69
N PHE A 24 16.64 -23.19 2.80
CA PHE A 24 15.60 -22.85 3.76
C PHE A 24 16.18 -21.90 4.81
N THR A 25 15.44 -20.83 5.12
CA THR A 25 15.77 -19.90 6.20
C THR A 25 14.65 -19.84 7.23
N ASP A 26 15.00 -19.61 8.49
CA ASP A 26 14.03 -19.46 9.58
C ASP A 26 13.10 -18.27 9.31
N GLU A 27 13.59 -17.21 8.68
CA GLU A 27 12.79 -16.03 8.31
C GLU A 27 11.69 -16.35 7.28
N ARG A 28 11.85 -17.43 6.52
CA ARG A 28 10.88 -17.90 5.52
C ARG A 28 10.12 -19.16 5.95
N GLU A 29 10.22 -19.57 7.21
CA GLU A 29 9.50 -20.75 7.74
C GLU A 29 7.99 -20.71 7.40
N GLN A 30 7.39 -19.52 7.50
CA GLN A 30 5.96 -19.29 7.24
C GLN A 30 5.56 -19.49 5.76
N TYR A 31 6.52 -19.48 4.84
CA TYR A 31 6.30 -19.61 3.39
C TYR A 31 6.69 -20.98 2.86
N LEU A 32 7.20 -21.88 3.71
CA LEU A 32 7.71 -23.19 3.30
C LEU A 32 6.67 -24.02 2.54
N GLU A 33 5.44 -24.08 3.05
CA GLU A 33 4.35 -24.82 2.39
C GLU A 33 4.03 -24.23 1.00
N TYR A 34 4.06 -22.90 0.88
CA TYR A 34 3.86 -22.20 -0.39
C TYR A 34 4.99 -22.50 -1.38
N ASP A 35 6.24 -22.38 -0.95
CA ASP A 35 7.42 -22.59 -1.79
C ASP A 35 7.45 -24.03 -2.34
N ILE A 36 7.09 -25.03 -1.52
CA ILE A 36 7.00 -26.44 -1.94
C ILE A 36 5.80 -26.68 -2.88
N ALA A 37 4.62 -26.18 -2.54
CA ALA A 37 3.44 -26.34 -3.38
C ALA A 37 3.64 -25.72 -4.78
N ARG A 38 4.28 -24.54 -4.82
CA ARG A 38 4.69 -23.86 -6.05
C ARG A 38 5.65 -24.73 -6.86
N MET A 39 6.70 -25.26 -6.23
CA MET A 39 7.65 -26.16 -6.90
C MET A 39 6.92 -27.34 -7.56
N ILE A 40 6.02 -28.00 -6.82
CA ILE A 40 5.24 -29.14 -7.35
C ILE A 40 4.36 -28.70 -8.52
N GLN A 41 3.69 -27.55 -8.41
CA GLN A 41 2.82 -27.03 -9.47
C GLN A 41 3.60 -26.76 -10.76
N ASN A 42 4.74 -26.08 -10.66
CA ASN A 42 5.61 -25.78 -11.79
C ASN A 42 6.09 -27.05 -12.48
N LEU A 43 6.48 -28.06 -11.69
CA LEU A 43 6.92 -29.36 -12.22
C LEU A 43 5.77 -30.17 -12.84
N SER A 44 4.53 -29.93 -12.42
CA SER A 44 3.34 -30.64 -12.89
C SER A 44 2.71 -30.05 -14.16
N ARG A 45 3.11 -28.84 -14.58
CA ARG A 45 2.60 -28.16 -15.77
C ARG A 45 3.63 -28.20 -16.92
N PRO A 46 3.41 -28.99 -17.98
CA PRO A 46 4.36 -29.10 -19.09
C PRO A 46 4.53 -27.81 -19.90
N GLU A 47 3.47 -26.99 -20.01
CA GLU A 47 3.49 -25.69 -20.69
C GLU A 47 2.98 -24.60 -19.74
N ARG A 48 3.69 -23.47 -19.68
CA ARG A 48 3.31 -22.33 -18.84
C ARG A 48 2.25 -21.49 -19.56
N PRO A 49 1.18 -21.06 -18.87
CA PRO A 49 0.21 -20.16 -19.49
C PRO A 49 0.83 -18.80 -19.82
N VAL A 50 0.29 -18.13 -20.82
CA VAL A 50 0.88 -16.90 -21.37
C VAL A 50 0.21 -15.68 -20.75
N LEU A 51 1.02 -14.87 -20.08
CA LEU A 51 0.61 -13.60 -19.48
C LEU A 51 1.03 -12.46 -20.42
N GLY A 52 0.06 -11.81 -21.04
CA GLY A 52 0.29 -10.58 -21.79
C GLY A 52 0.44 -9.40 -20.83
N ILE A 53 1.49 -8.59 -20.96
CA ILE A 53 1.71 -7.43 -20.08
C ILE A 53 1.78 -6.15 -20.90
N VAL A 54 0.93 -5.17 -20.56
CA VAL A 54 0.99 -3.79 -21.05
C VAL A 54 1.31 -2.90 -19.86
N THR A 55 2.53 -2.34 -19.80
CA THR A 55 2.96 -1.55 -18.64
C THR A 55 3.98 -0.48 -18.99
N ASN A 56 3.90 0.67 -18.34
CA ASN A 56 4.97 1.67 -18.36
C ASN A 56 5.84 1.61 -17.08
N LEU A 57 5.59 0.65 -16.19
CA LEU A 57 6.39 0.43 -14.99
C LEU A 57 7.70 -0.28 -15.34
N PRO A 58 8.81 0.04 -14.66
CA PRO A 58 10.09 -0.61 -14.92
C PRO A 58 10.18 -1.98 -14.21
N LEU A 59 9.24 -2.89 -14.43
CA LEU A 59 9.18 -4.18 -13.70
C LEU A 59 10.47 -5.01 -13.86
N ASP A 60 11.05 -5.01 -15.06
CA ASP A 60 12.23 -5.77 -15.46
C ASP A 60 13.56 -5.07 -15.17
N THR A 61 13.56 -3.75 -14.97
CA THR A 61 14.77 -2.95 -14.74
C THR A 61 14.85 -2.37 -13.32
N GLY A 62 13.73 -2.36 -12.61
CA GLY A 62 13.56 -1.78 -11.28
C GLY A 62 13.58 -0.26 -11.23
N SER A 63 13.58 0.23 -10.01
CA SER A 63 13.66 1.67 -9.70
C SER A 63 14.91 2.29 -10.33
N GLY A 64 14.74 3.35 -11.12
CA GLY A 64 15.83 4.10 -11.76
C GLY A 64 16.00 3.80 -13.25
N GLY A 65 15.24 2.84 -13.77
CA GLY A 65 15.12 2.52 -15.20
C GLY A 65 16.36 1.90 -15.83
N LEU A 66 16.29 1.71 -17.15
CA LEU A 66 17.29 0.96 -17.94
C LEU A 66 18.74 1.43 -17.72
N MET A 67 18.97 2.74 -17.60
CA MET A 67 20.32 3.28 -17.40
C MET A 67 20.92 2.91 -16.04
N SER A 68 20.10 2.83 -14.99
CA SER A 68 20.54 2.37 -13.67
C SER A 68 20.76 0.85 -13.67
N ALA A 69 19.90 0.12 -14.37
CA ALA A 69 20.03 -1.34 -14.54
C ALA A 69 21.33 -1.71 -15.26
N MET A 70 21.66 -1.01 -16.36
CA MET A 70 22.90 -1.22 -17.10
C MET A 70 24.17 -0.92 -16.28
N ARG A 71 24.07 -0.09 -15.24
CA ARG A 71 25.18 0.19 -14.30
C ARG A 71 25.23 -0.80 -13.13
N GLY A 72 24.23 -1.66 -12.98
CA GLY A 72 24.06 -2.54 -11.82
C GLY A 72 23.54 -1.82 -10.57
N ASP A 73 23.06 -0.58 -10.71
CA ASP A 73 22.53 0.24 -9.62
C ASP A 73 21.05 -0.06 -9.34
N SER A 74 20.35 -0.72 -10.26
CA SER A 74 18.97 -1.18 -10.10
C SER A 74 18.81 -2.63 -10.53
N LEU A 75 17.87 -3.31 -9.89
CA LEU A 75 17.55 -4.72 -10.12
C LEU A 75 16.06 -4.84 -10.43
N PRO A 76 15.63 -5.84 -11.22
CA PRO A 76 14.21 -6.11 -11.44
C PRO A 76 13.44 -6.17 -10.12
N PHE A 77 12.18 -5.71 -10.16
CA PHE A 77 11.28 -5.86 -9.02
C PHE A 77 11.07 -7.34 -8.74
N MET A 78 10.97 -7.68 -7.46
CA MET A 78 10.87 -9.09 -7.05
C MET A 78 9.60 -9.76 -7.61
N ILE A 79 8.54 -8.97 -7.85
CA ILE A 79 7.31 -9.46 -8.48
C ILE A 79 7.53 -9.91 -9.92
N TYR A 80 8.46 -9.29 -10.65
CA TYR A 80 8.78 -9.68 -12.02
C TYR A 80 9.43 -11.07 -12.06
N ASP A 81 10.37 -11.33 -11.15
CA ASP A 81 11.01 -12.63 -11.00
C ASP A 81 9.96 -13.72 -10.65
N GLU A 82 9.03 -13.41 -9.74
CA GLU A 82 7.90 -14.31 -9.40
C GLU A 82 6.98 -14.60 -10.60
N LEU A 83 6.67 -13.58 -11.42
CA LEU A 83 5.87 -13.75 -12.63
C LEU A 83 6.59 -14.61 -13.68
N GLN A 84 7.88 -14.36 -13.93
CA GLN A 84 8.67 -15.13 -14.90
C GLN A 84 8.81 -16.60 -14.51
N ASN A 85 8.91 -16.87 -13.21
CA ASN A 85 9.00 -18.24 -12.70
C ASN A 85 7.72 -19.05 -12.92
N ARG A 86 6.57 -18.37 -13.15
CA ARG A 86 5.26 -18.99 -13.18
C ARG A 86 4.58 -18.97 -14.54
N PHE A 87 4.83 -17.92 -15.31
CA PHE A 87 4.14 -17.63 -16.55
C PHE A 87 5.14 -17.44 -17.70
N GLN A 88 4.69 -17.72 -18.92
CA GLN A 88 5.38 -17.20 -20.08
C GLN A 88 4.94 -15.74 -20.26
N ILE A 89 5.87 -14.79 -20.06
CA ILE A 89 5.55 -13.37 -20.18
C ILE A 89 5.67 -12.93 -21.65
N GLU A 90 4.62 -12.29 -22.15
CA GLU A 90 4.61 -11.62 -23.45
C GLU A 90 4.35 -10.12 -23.22
N PHE A 91 5.42 -9.32 -23.25
CA PHE A 91 5.29 -7.87 -23.19
C PHE A 91 4.72 -7.34 -24.49
N LEU A 92 3.58 -6.65 -24.41
CA LEU A 92 2.99 -5.95 -25.52
C LEU A 92 3.51 -4.51 -25.55
N GLU A 93 3.82 -4.02 -26.75
CA GLU A 93 4.18 -2.61 -26.94
C GLU A 93 3.04 -1.68 -26.49
N GLN A 94 3.31 -0.40 -26.30
CA GLN A 94 2.26 0.57 -25.89
C GLN A 94 1.26 0.90 -27.01
N GLN A 95 1.51 0.43 -28.25
CA GLN A 95 0.69 0.70 -29.43
C GLN A 95 0.46 -0.58 -30.25
N PHE A 96 -0.47 -1.43 -29.79
CA PHE A 96 -0.89 -2.64 -30.50
C PHE A 96 -2.34 -2.52 -30.99
N GLN A 97 -2.66 -3.32 -32.00
CA GLN A 97 -3.98 -3.38 -32.63
C GLN A 97 -4.69 -4.73 -32.44
N LYS A 98 -4.01 -5.71 -31.83
CA LYS A 98 -4.56 -7.00 -31.44
C LYS A 98 -3.79 -7.53 -30.24
N VAL A 99 -4.49 -8.04 -29.25
CA VAL A 99 -3.89 -8.91 -28.23
C VAL A 99 -3.66 -10.28 -28.87
N PRO A 100 -2.44 -10.85 -28.85
CA PRO A 100 -2.15 -12.15 -29.44
C PRO A 100 -3.12 -13.24 -28.97
N ASP A 101 -3.43 -14.21 -29.83
CA ASP A 101 -4.38 -15.28 -29.49
C ASP A 101 -3.77 -16.31 -28.51
N SER A 102 -2.44 -16.27 -28.32
CA SER A 102 -1.70 -17.02 -27.30
C SER A 102 -1.94 -16.50 -25.88
N VAL A 103 -2.32 -15.23 -25.71
CA VAL A 103 -2.46 -14.60 -24.40
C VAL A 103 -3.76 -15.04 -23.73
N ASP A 104 -3.64 -15.69 -22.57
CA ASP A 104 -4.76 -16.17 -21.76
C ASP A 104 -5.33 -15.03 -20.89
N VAL A 105 -4.43 -14.30 -20.22
CA VAL A 105 -4.74 -13.17 -19.35
C VAL A 105 -3.91 -11.97 -19.78
N LEU A 106 -4.57 -10.81 -19.88
CA LEU A 106 -3.91 -9.54 -20.13
C LEU A 106 -3.80 -8.75 -18.82
N MET A 107 -2.58 -8.53 -18.36
CA MET A 107 -2.29 -7.58 -17.28
C MET A 107 -1.98 -6.20 -17.87
N VAL A 108 -2.82 -5.22 -17.56
CA VAL A 108 -2.61 -3.82 -17.90
C VAL A 108 -2.17 -3.09 -16.64
N ALA A 109 -0.88 -2.85 -16.47
CA ALA A 109 -0.32 -2.30 -15.24
C ALA A 109 0.24 -0.90 -15.47
N HIS A 110 -0.50 0.14 -15.12
CA HIS A 110 -0.12 1.54 -15.30
C HIS A 110 0.44 1.82 -16.72
N PRO A 111 -0.39 1.69 -17.77
CA PRO A 111 0.05 1.93 -19.14
C PRO A 111 0.30 3.43 -19.38
N ARG A 112 0.96 3.75 -20.50
CA ARG A 112 0.90 5.11 -21.04
C ARG A 112 -0.53 5.43 -21.49
N PRO A 113 -0.87 6.71 -21.75
CA PRO A 113 -2.12 7.05 -22.41
C PRO A 113 -2.30 6.23 -23.70
N LEU A 114 -3.26 5.30 -23.69
CA LEU A 114 -3.48 4.35 -24.76
C LEU A 114 -4.28 5.02 -25.88
N ASP A 115 -3.88 4.77 -27.13
CA ASP A 115 -4.62 5.29 -28.27
C ASP A 115 -5.90 4.49 -28.54
N ARG A 116 -6.81 5.07 -29.33
CA ARG A 116 -8.11 4.48 -29.62
C ARG A 116 -8.02 3.05 -30.23
N PRO A 117 -7.09 2.77 -31.17
CA PRO A 117 -6.86 1.41 -31.66
C PRO A 117 -6.42 0.42 -30.58
N THR A 118 -5.55 0.82 -29.65
CA THR A 118 -5.11 -0.05 -28.55
C THR A 118 -6.22 -0.30 -27.54
N LEU A 119 -6.99 0.73 -27.16
CA LEU A 119 -8.19 0.53 -26.33
C LEU A 119 -9.19 -0.42 -27.01
N TYR A 120 -9.40 -0.28 -28.32
CA TYR A 120 -10.25 -1.21 -29.08
C TYR A 120 -9.69 -2.64 -29.10
N ALA A 121 -8.37 -2.83 -29.17
CA ALA A 121 -7.76 -4.15 -29.12
C ALA A 121 -8.00 -4.85 -27.77
N ILE A 122 -7.94 -4.10 -26.66
CA ILE A 122 -8.24 -4.60 -25.31
C ILE A 122 -9.74 -4.89 -25.17
N ASP A 123 -10.61 -4.01 -25.66
CA ASP A 123 -12.06 -4.23 -25.70
C ASP A 123 -12.39 -5.54 -26.41
N GLN A 124 -11.87 -5.73 -27.63
CA GLN A 124 -12.15 -6.93 -28.40
C GLN A 124 -11.52 -8.20 -27.81
N PHE A 125 -10.44 -8.07 -27.02
CA PHE A 125 -9.89 -9.16 -26.22
C PHE A 125 -10.87 -9.61 -25.13
N VAL A 126 -11.51 -8.68 -24.42
CA VAL A 126 -12.58 -9.00 -23.46
C VAL A 126 -13.79 -9.58 -24.20
N MET A 127 -14.20 -8.99 -25.32
CA MET A 127 -15.37 -9.44 -26.08
C MET A 127 -15.26 -10.89 -26.59
N ARG A 128 -14.05 -11.34 -26.96
CA ARG A 128 -13.83 -12.74 -27.36
C ARG A 128 -13.72 -13.72 -26.18
N GLY A 129 -13.79 -13.24 -24.95
CA GLY A 129 -13.76 -14.02 -23.72
C GLY A 129 -12.39 -14.07 -23.03
N GLY A 130 -11.48 -13.12 -23.34
CA GLY A 130 -10.23 -12.94 -22.61
C GLY A 130 -10.44 -12.28 -21.25
N HIS A 131 -9.49 -12.47 -20.34
CA HIS A 131 -9.55 -12.00 -18.97
C HIS A 131 -8.53 -10.89 -18.71
N VAL A 132 -8.96 -9.84 -18.00
CA VAL A 132 -8.13 -8.65 -17.77
C VAL A 132 -7.88 -8.43 -16.29
N LEU A 133 -6.62 -8.18 -15.95
CA LEU A 133 -6.21 -7.64 -14.66
C LEU A 133 -5.67 -6.22 -14.90
N ALA A 134 -6.41 -5.21 -14.48
CA ALA A 134 -6.08 -3.81 -14.75
C ALA A 134 -5.69 -3.08 -13.47
N PHE A 135 -4.51 -2.46 -13.48
CA PHE A 135 -4.03 -1.54 -12.47
C PHE A 135 -3.96 -0.14 -13.08
N VAL A 136 -4.86 0.74 -12.64
CA VAL A 136 -4.89 2.17 -12.97
C VAL A 136 -4.53 2.97 -11.73
N ASP A 137 -4.05 4.19 -11.89
CA ASP A 137 -3.49 4.94 -10.76
C ASP A 137 -3.64 6.44 -10.96
N PRO A 138 -4.18 7.19 -9.97
CA PRO A 138 -4.30 8.64 -10.06
C PRO A 138 -2.96 9.35 -9.84
N HIS A 139 -1.98 8.72 -9.19
CA HIS A 139 -0.64 9.25 -8.95
C HIS A 139 0.38 8.16 -8.58
N SER A 140 1.03 7.58 -9.60
CA SER A 140 2.01 6.50 -9.41
C SER A 140 3.36 7.00 -8.89
N GLU A 141 3.70 6.68 -7.64
CA GLU A 141 5.00 7.02 -7.06
C GLU A 141 6.14 6.18 -7.65
N VAL A 142 5.87 4.93 -7.99
CA VAL A 142 6.83 4.00 -8.59
C VAL A 142 7.23 4.44 -10.00
N SER A 143 6.29 4.97 -10.79
CA SER A 143 6.59 5.51 -12.12
C SER A 143 7.44 6.79 -12.04
N LEU A 144 7.25 7.57 -10.97
CA LEU A 144 7.98 8.81 -10.69
C LEU A 144 9.42 8.61 -10.21
N THR A 145 9.96 7.38 -10.27
CA THR A 145 11.31 7.10 -9.77
C THR A 145 12.32 8.12 -10.30
N ALA A 146 13.04 8.75 -9.36
CA ALA A 146 14.08 9.72 -9.65
C ALA A 146 15.20 9.08 -10.49
N GLY A 147 15.47 9.67 -11.65
CA GLY A 147 16.69 9.41 -12.41
C GLY A 147 17.94 9.89 -11.66
N PRO A 148 19.14 9.68 -12.23
CA PRO A 148 20.43 9.96 -11.56
C PRO A 148 20.62 11.40 -11.02
N ASN A 149 19.80 12.35 -11.47
CA ASN A 149 19.87 13.76 -11.09
C ASN A 149 18.65 14.24 -10.28
N GLY A 150 17.80 13.34 -9.77
CA GLY A 150 16.55 13.71 -9.07
C GLY A 150 15.38 14.05 -9.99
N GLU A 151 15.59 14.03 -11.31
CA GLU A 151 14.55 14.27 -12.32
C GLU A 151 13.86 12.97 -12.72
N PRO A 152 12.53 12.96 -12.97
CA PRO A 152 11.83 11.78 -13.47
C PRO A 152 12.48 11.21 -14.74
N VAL A 153 12.53 9.88 -14.83
CA VAL A 153 13.08 9.18 -16.02
C VAL A 153 12.26 9.54 -17.26
N ARG A 154 12.90 9.85 -18.39
CA ARG A 154 12.19 10.21 -19.64
C ARG A 154 11.16 9.14 -20.03
N GLY A 155 9.90 9.56 -20.21
CA GLY A 155 8.81 8.67 -20.65
C GLY A 155 8.01 8.01 -19.54
N TYR A 156 8.16 8.47 -18.29
CA TYR A 156 7.28 8.12 -17.17
C TYR A 156 5.82 8.52 -17.43
N THR A 157 4.90 7.94 -16.66
CA THR A 157 3.48 8.28 -16.68
C THR A 157 3.08 8.57 -15.24
N GLU A 158 2.46 9.72 -15.00
CA GLU A 158 2.05 10.08 -13.63
C GLU A 158 0.73 9.42 -13.25
N GLN A 159 -0.19 9.36 -14.21
CA GLN A 159 -1.56 8.91 -14.03
C GLN A 159 -1.93 7.98 -15.16
N SER A 160 -2.71 6.95 -14.86
CA SER A 160 -3.23 6.03 -15.87
C SER A 160 -4.73 5.86 -15.74
N ASP A 161 -5.38 5.67 -16.89
CA ASP A 161 -6.81 5.47 -17.03
C ASP A 161 -7.05 4.62 -18.29
N LEU A 162 -8.11 3.82 -18.29
CA LEU A 162 -8.58 3.03 -19.43
C LEU A 162 -9.84 3.63 -20.07
N GLY A 163 -10.31 4.77 -19.56
CA GLY A 163 -11.36 5.62 -20.12
C GLY A 163 -12.63 4.83 -20.44
N PRO A 164 -13.03 4.74 -21.73
CA PRO A 164 -14.30 4.13 -22.12
C PRO A 164 -14.39 2.63 -21.81
N LEU A 165 -13.25 1.94 -21.56
CA LEU A 165 -13.26 0.54 -21.17
C LEU A 165 -13.82 0.35 -19.75
N LEU A 166 -13.44 1.21 -18.80
CA LEU A 166 -13.94 1.10 -17.43
C LEU A 166 -15.46 1.30 -17.38
N GLU A 167 -15.94 2.30 -18.12
CA GLU A 167 -17.37 2.58 -18.24
C GLU A 167 -18.13 1.41 -18.87
N SER A 168 -17.60 0.81 -19.94
CA SER A 168 -18.25 -0.35 -20.57
C SER A 168 -18.24 -1.60 -19.70
N TRP A 169 -17.23 -1.74 -18.82
CA TRP A 169 -17.16 -2.79 -17.81
C TRP A 169 -18.05 -2.52 -16.60
N GLY A 170 -18.68 -1.35 -16.50
CA GLY A 170 -19.66 -1.02 -15.48
C GLY A 170 -19.12 -0.28 -14.26
N VAL A 171 -17.95 0.35 -14.36
CA VAL A 171 -17.36 1.13 -13.26
C VAL A 171 -16.96 2.53 -13.68
N HIS A 172 -17.07 3.45 -12.73
CA HIS A 172 -16.52 4.79 -12.83
C HIS A 172 -15.25 4.89 -11.99
N TYR A 173 -14.27 5.59 -12.56
CA TYR A 173 -12.97 5.88 -11.97
C TYR A 173 -12.64 7.35 -12.23
N ASP A 174 -12.24 8.07 -11.19
CA ASP A 174 -11.86 9.48 -11.29
C ASP A 174 -10.35 9.63 -11.03
N PRO A 175 -9.51 9.83 -12.07
CA PRO A 175 -8.06 9.97 -11.90
C PRO A 175 -7.66 11.27 -11.20
N SER A 176 -8.59 12.20 -10.94
CA SER A 176 -8.35 13.42 -10.18
C SER A 176 -8.50 13.25 -8.67
N ARG A 177 -8.94 12.06 -8.22
CA ARG A 177 -9.26 11.79 -6.81
C ARG A 177 -8.42 10.65 -6.25
N ILE A 178 -7.85 10.90 -5.08
CA ILE A 178 -7.11 9.91 -4.29
C ILE A 178 -7.92 9.63 -3.03
N VAL A 179 -7.94 8.38 -2.57
CA VAL A 179 -8.52 8.04 -1.28
C VAL A 179 -7.43 7.99 -0.21
N GLY A 180 -7.69 8.63 0.92
CA GLY A 180 -6.88 8.50 2.12
C GLY A 180 -7.72 7.98 3.27
N ASP A 181 -7.09 7.19 4.13
CA ASP A 181 -7.75 6.54 5.25
C ASP A 181 -6.86 6.61 6.48
N ARG A 182 -7.42 7.13 7.57
CA ARG A 182 -6.69 7.34 8.82
C ARG A 182 -6.59 6.08 9.67
N GLU A 183 -7.55 5.17 9.57
CA GLU A 183 -7.48 3.87 10.24
C GLU A 183 -6.45 2.95 9.59
N LEU A 184 -6.30 3.06 8.27
CA LEU A 184 -5.37 2.25 7.47
C LEU A 184 -4.00 2.92 7.25
N ALA A 185 -3.77 4.11 7.79
CA ALA A 185 -2.55 4.89 7.54
C ALA A 185 -1.26 4.13 7.93
N GLN A 186 -0.27 4.15 7.03
CA GLN A 186 1.08 3.68 7.31
C GLN A 186 1.89 4.72 8.09
N ARG A 187 2.85 4.25 8.88
CA ARG A 187 3.75 5.14 9.63
C ARG A 187 5.00 5.41 8.83
N VAL A 188 5.27 6.68 8.57
CA VAL A 188 6.43 7.11 7.78
C VAL A 188 7.38 7.94 8.62
N GLN A 189 8.67 7.87 8.30
CA GLN A 189 9.65 8.70 8.97
C GLN A 189 9.60 10.14 8.46
N THR A 190 9.26 11.08 9.34
CA THR A 190 9.24 12.50 9.00
C THR A 190 10.61 13.12 9.31
N GLY A 191 11.41 13.43 8.28
CA GLY A 191 12.74 14.03 8.44
C GLY A 191 12.77 15.48 8.96
N PHE A 192 11.62 16.05 9.32
CA PHE A 192 11.45 17.48 9.58
C PHE A 192 11.59 17.89 11.06
N ASP A 193 11.42 16.98 12.04
CA ASP A 193 11.63 17.28 13.46
C ASP A 193 12.29 16.08 14.18
N ALA A 194 13.47 16.30 14.77
CA ALA A 194 14.25 15.26 15.48
C ALA A 194 13.49 14.61 16.66
N ARG A 195 12.36 15.19 17.10
CA ARG A 195 11.52 14.68 18.19
C ARG A 195 10.29 13.89 17.72
N ARG A 196 9.87 14.04 16.45
CA ARG A 196 8.84 13.23 15.79
C ARG A 196 9.48 12.48 14.63
N GLN A 197 10.03 11.31 14.94
CA GLN A 197 10.67 10.46 13.94
C GLN A 197 9.66 9.67 13.10
N GLU A 198 8.39 9.56 13.49
CA GLU A 198 7.36 8.79 12.78
C GLU A 198 5.99 9.46 12.91
N SER A 199 5.26 9.62 11.81
CA SER A 199 3.88 10.13 11.78
C SER A 199 3.03 9.27 10.85
N ASP A 200 1.73 9.20 11.12
CA ASP A 200 0.78 8.48 10.26
C ASP A 200 0.59 9.24 8.93
N TYR A 201 0.77 8.55 7.81
CA TYR A 201 0.59 9.12 6.47
C TYR A 201 -0.63 8.48 5.82
N VAL A 202 -1.74 9.22 5.83
CA VAL A 202 -3.07 8.73 5.46
C VAL A 202 -3.24 8.38 3.98
N LEU A 203 -2.26 8.71 3.13
CA LEU A 203 -2.26 8.39 1.71
C LEU A 203 -1.55 7.06 1.41
N TRP A 204 -0.75 6.54 2.35
CA TRP A 204 -0.18 5.19 2.26
C TRP A 204 -1.00 4.26 3.14
N LEU A 205 -1.58 3.24 2.55
CA LEU A 205 -2.56 2.39 3.20
C LEU A 205 -1.93 1.03 3.51
N ALA A 206 -2.03 0.58 4.75
CA ALA A 206 -1.80 -0.79 5.18
C ALA A 206 -3.16 -1.45 5.42
N VAL A 207 -3.74 -1.99 4.35
CA VAL A 207 -5.08 -2.57 4.33
C VAL A 207 -5.04 -3.95 5.01
N PRO A 208 -5.68 -4.14 6.18
CA PRO A 208 -5.69 -5.41 6.89
C PRO A 208 -6.68 -6.39 6.27
N ARG A 209 -6.65 -7.63 6.75
CA ARG A 209 -7.60 -8.69 6.38
C ARG A 209 -9.07 -8.30 6.52
N ASP A 210 -9.42 -7.48 7.51
CA ASP A 210 -10.81 -7.04 7.75
C ASP A 210 -11.34 -6.11 6.63
N ASN A 211 -10.44 -5.59 5.80
CA ASN A 211 -10.73 -4.65 4.71
C ASN A 211 -10.60 -5.27 3.32
N VAL A 212 -10.37 -6.59 3.24
CA VAL A 212 -10.40 -7.36 1.99
C VAL A 212 -11.57 -8.35 2.00
N ASP A 213 -12.03 -8.73 0.81
CA ASP A 213 -13.05 -9.78 0.68
C ASP A 213 -12.44 -11.15 1.04
N THR A 214 -12.85 -11.74 2.15
CA THR A 214 -12.32 -13.04 2.58
C THR A 214 -12.95 -14.24 1.88
N ASP A 215 -14.06 -14.02 1.16
CA ASP A 215 -14.80 -15.08 0.47
C ASP A 215 -14.33 -15.23 -0.98
N ASP A 216 -13.72 -14.19 -1.58
CA ASP A 216 -13.12 -14.27 -2.92
C ASP A 216 -11.76 -14.99 -2.90
N LEU A 217 -11.58 -15.91 -3.85
CA LEU A 217 -10.38 -16.74 -4.00
C LEU A 217 -9.09 -15.95 -4.25
N VAL A 218 -9.18 -14.71 -4.75
CA VAL A 218 -8.02 -13.84 -5.00
C VAL A 218 -7.48 -13.24 -3.72
N THR A 219 -8.35 -12.96 -2.76
CA THR A 219 -8.05 -12.24 -1.52
C THR A 219 -8.11 -13.14 -0.28
N ALA A 220 -8.56 -14.39 -0.40
CA ALA A 220 -8.69 -15.34 0.71
C ALA A 220 -7.40 -15.52 1.55
N ASP A 221 -6.23 -15.45 0.91
CA ASP A 221 -4.91 -15.62 1.55
C ASP A 221 -4.18 -14.30 1.84
N VAL A 222 -4.81 -13.18 1.54
CA VAL A 222 -4.27 -11.84 1.78
C VAL A 222 -4.53 -11.46 3.24
N SER A 223 -3.46 -11.24 3.98
CA SER A 223 -3.52 -10.80 5.39
C SER A 223 -3.33 -9.30 5.52
N ARG A 224 -2.47 -8.73 4.66
CA ARG A 224 -2.24 -7.29 4.58
C ARG A 224 -1.78 -6.88 3.18
N LEU A 225 -2.35 -5.81 2.64
CA LEU A 225 -1.84 -5.11 1.46
C LEU A 225 -1.27 -3.76 1.84
N ASN A 226 -0.17 -3.38 1.22
CA ASN A 226 0.43 -2.06 1.38
C ASN A 226 0.33 -1.31 0.05
N LEU A 227 -0.35 -0.16 0.05
CA LEU A 227 -0.68 0.62 -1.15
C LEU A 227 -0.21 2.06 -0.99
N GLY A 228 0.14 2.70 -2.11
CA GLY A 228 0.52 4.11 -2.17
C GLY A 228 -0.51 4.90 -2.96
N THR A 229 -0.94 6.04 -2.44
CA THR A 229 -1.67 7.08 -3.19
C THR A 229 -2.81 6.56 -4.09
N ALA A 230 -3.58 5.60 -3.56
CA ALA A 230 -4.57 4.86 -4.33
C ALA A 230 -5.81 5.70 -4.71
N GLY A 231 -6.41 5.38 -5.86
CA GLY A 231 -7.74 5.82 -6.24
C GLY A 231 -8.85 4.87 -5.74
N TYR A 232 -10.04 5.00 -6.32
CA TYR A 232 -11.17 4.11 -6.02
C TYR A 232 -12.13 4.01 -7.21
N PHE A 233 -12.96 2.96 -7.20
CA PHE A 233 -14.00 2.70 -8.17
C PHE A 233 -15.39 2.86 -7.55
N THR A 234 -16.34 3.28 -8.38
CA THR A 234 -17.77 3.25 -8.06
C THR A 234 -18.54 2.48 -9.13
N PRO A 235 -19.52 1.65 -8.77
CA PRO A 235 -20.33 0.94 -9.75
C PRO A 235 -21.20 1.92 -10.53
N LEU A 236 -21.36 1.69 -11.83
CA LEU A 236 -22.28 2.45 -12.67
C LEU A 236 -23.71 1.90 -12.57
N GLU A 237 -24.69 2.81 -12.45
CA GLU A 237 -26.10 2.42 -12.48
C GLU A 237 -26.47 1.82 -13.85
N GLY A 238 -27.14 0.67 -13.84
CA GLY A 238 -27.58 -0.01 -15.06
C GLY A 238 -26.47 -0.81 -15.78
N ALA A 239 -25.30 -0.98 -15.17
CA ALA A 239 -24.26 -1.87 -15.68
C ALA A 239 -24.78 -3.32 -15.84
N THR A 240 -24.32 -4.00 -16.89
CA THR A 240 -24.66 -5.41 -17.16
C THR A 240 -23.80 -6.40 -16.38
N THR A 241 -22.70 -5.92 -15.81
CA THR A 241 -21.78 -6.66 -14.95
C THR A 241 -22.14 -6.51 -13.48
N SER A 242 -21.82 -7.52 -12.68
CA SER A 242 -21.80 -7.40 -11.22
C SER A 242 -20.49 -6.77 -10.75
N PHE A 243 -20.60 -5.89 -9.76
CA PHE A 243 -19.49 -5.24 -9.08
C PHE A 243 -19.29 -5.86 -7.70
N THR A 244 -18.18 -6.56 -7.48
CA THR A 244 -17.81 -7.15 -6.19
C THR A 244 -16.54 -6.48 -5.67
N PRO A 245 -16.60 -5.64 -4.63
CA PRO A 245 -15.42 -5.05 -4.02
C PRO A 245 -14.49 -6.12 -3.44
N LEU A 246 -13.20 -6.07 -3.77
CA LEU A 246 -12.17 -6.98 -3.26
C LEU A 246 -11.33 -6.34 -2.15
N VAL A 247 -11.07 -5.03 -2.27
CA VAL A 247 -10.26 -4.26 -1.33
C VAL A 247 -10.96 -2.93 -1.08
N MET A 248 -11.21 -2.59 0.18
CA MET A 248 -11.97 -1.41 0.57
C MET A 248 -11.30 -0.63 1.69
N THR A 249 -11.52 0.68 1.72
CA THR A 249 -11.19 1.51 2.89
C THR A 249 -12.07 1.18 4.09
N SER A 250 -11.73 1.73 5.25
CA SER A 250 -12.62 1.87 6.40
C SER A 250 -13.63 3.00 6.17
N GLU A 251 -14.49 3.25 7.17
CA GLU A 251 -15.38 4.41 7.22
C GLU A 251 -14.64 5.70 7.66
N ASP A 252 -13.41 5.59 8.19
CA ASP A 252 -12.54 6.73 8.55
C ASP A 252 -11.70 7.17 7.34
N ALA A 253 -12.33 7.23 6.18
CA ALA A 253 -11.76 7.56 4.89
C ALA A 253 -12.30 8.88 4.34
N GLN A 254 -11.49 9.54 3.51
CA GLN A 254 -11.90 10.70 2.73
C GLN A 254 -11.18 10.73 1.38
N THR A 255 -11.62 11.60 0.48
CA THR A 255 -11.01 11.76 -0.84
C THR A 255 -10.30 13.11 -0.97
N TYR A 256 -9.12 13.10 -1.59
CA TYR A 256 -8.27 14.25 -1.83
C TYR A 256 -8.22 14.58 -3.32
N ASP A 257 -8.05 15.85 -3.63
CA ASP A 257 -7.72 16.31 -4.97
C ASP A 257 -6.25 15.96 -5.30
N VAL A 258 -6.01 15.37 -6.46
CA VAL A 258 -4.67 14.94 -6.87
C VAL A 258 -3.67 16.09 -6.95
N GLU A 259 -4.11 17.29 -7.35
CA GLU A 259 -3.24 18.47 -7.43
C GLU A 259 -2.86 19.01 -6.05
N TYR A 260 -3.64 18.69 -5.01
CA TYR A 260 -3.24 18.94 -3.63
C TYR A 260 -2.16 17.94 -3.18
N VAL A 261 -2.33 16.64 -3.48
CA VAL A 261 -1.36 15.60 -3.11
C VAL A 261 -0.01 15.81 -3.81
N LYS A 262 -0.02 16.18 -5.10
CA LYS A 262 1.20 16.48 -5.88
C LYS A 262 2.06 17.61 -5.29
N LYS A 263 1.50 18.49 -4.45
CA LYS A 263 2.27 19.54 -3.76
C LYS A 263 3.14 19.01 -2.62
N GLY A 264 3.03 17.72 -2.29
CA GLY A 264 3.74 17.09 -1.18
C GLY A 264 3.31 17.63 0.19
N PRO A 265 2.01 17.58 0.53
CA PRO A 265 1.54 18.02 1.84
C PRO A 265 2.19 17.17 2.94
N ARG A 266 2.53 17.78 4.07
CA ARG A 266 3.14 17.03 5.17
C ARG A 266 2.09 16.12 5.81
N PRO A 267 2.49 14.97 6.38
CA PRO A 267 1.57 14.07 7.09
C PRO A 267 0.70 14.78 8.14
N ASP A 268 1.29 15.72 8.89
CA ASP A 268 0.57 16.52 9.89
C ASP A 268 -0.47 17.46 9.28
N ASP A 269 -0.24 17.97 8.06
CA ASP A 269 -1.21 18.81 7.35
C ASP A 269 -2.41 17.97 6.90
N LEU A 270 -2.15 16.75 6.41
CA LEU A 270 -3.18 15.79 5.98
C LEU A 270 -4.06 15.31 7.14
N ILE A 271 -3.47 15.02 8.31
CA ILE A 271 -4.22 14.59 9.50
C ILE A 271 -5.07 15.74 10.05
N ARG A 272 -4.54 16.98 10.04
CA ARG A 272 -5.25 18.15 10.57
C ARG A 272 -6.50 18.50 9.76
N GLY A 273 -6.39 18.43 8.43
CA GLY A 273 -7.52 18.63 7.53
C GLY A 273 -8.39 17.39 7.32
N PHE A 274 -8.29 16.37 8.18
CA PHE A 274 -8.95 15.09 7.93
C PHE A 274 -10.43 15.08 8.36
N GLU A 275 -11.33 15.02 7.38
CA GLU A 275 -12.78 14.97 7.58
C GLU A 275 -13.35 13.69 6.94
N PRO A 276 -13.58 12.62 7.74
CA PRO A 276 -14.07 11.36 7.19
C PRO A 276 -15.47 11.53 6.61
N THR A 277 -15.73 10.90 5.47
CA THR A 277 -17.04 10.91 4.82
C THR A 277 -18.01 9.93 5.48
N GLY A 278 -17.49 8.93 6.20
CA GLY A 278 -18.27 7.82 6.74
C GLY A 278 -18.60 6.75 5.69
N GLU A 279 -18.05 6.87 4.48
CA GLU A 279 -18.22 5.93 3.39
C GLU A 279 -16.99 5.03 3.25
N ARG A 280 -17.18 3.83 2.70
CA ARG A 280 -16.09 2.94 2.29
C ARG A 280 -15.90 3.03 0.79
N TYR A 281 -14.67 3.24 0.36
CA TYR A 281 -14.29 3.34 -1.05
C TYR A 281 -13.66 2.03 -1.52
N ALA A 282 -14.08 1.52 -2.69
CA ALA A 282 -13.54 0.29 -3.27
C ALA A 282 -12.26 0.60 -4.06
N ILE A 283 -11.10 0.19 -3.53
CA ILE A 283 -9.80 0.37 -4.19
C ILE A 283 -9.63 -0.69 -5.30
N ALA A 284 -10.15 -1.89 -5.08
CA ALA A 284 -10.15 -2.96 -6.06
C ALA A 284 -11.50 -3.66 -6.12
N ALA A 285 -11.87 -4.14 -7.31
CA ALA A 285 -13.13 -4.83 -7.53
C ALA A 285 -13.01 -5.89 -8.63
N ARG A 286 -13.82 -6.94 -8.49
CA ARG A 286 -14.11 -7.90 -9.55
C ARG A 286 -15.36 -7.46 -10.32
N LEU A 287 -15.25 -7.49 -11.63
CA LEU A 287 -16.33 -7.25 -12.57
C LEU A 287 -16.60 -8.55 -13.33
N SER A 288 -17.82 -9.05 -13.23
CA SER A 288 -18.21 -10.31 -13.88
C SER A 288 -19.58 -10.24 -14.53
N GLY A 289 -19.77 -11.01 -15.60
CA GLY A 289 -21.03 -11.07 -16.34
C GLY A 289 -20.89 -10.56 -17.78
N PRO A 290 -22.01 -10.40 -18.50
CA PRO A 290 -22.00 -9.97 -19.89
C PRO A 290 -21.54 -8.50 -20.01
N VAL A 291 -20.70 -8.22 -21.01
CA VAL A 291 -20.19 -6.87 -21.29
C VAL A 291 -20.55 -6.48 -22.72
N THR A 292 -20.85 -5.20 -22.93
CA THR A 292 -21.05 -4.61 -24.26
C THR A 292 -19.79 -3.85 -24.65
N SER A 293 -19.40 -3.91 -25.92
CA SER A 293 -18.22 -3.20 -26.41
C SER A 293 -18.34 -1.70 -26.17
N ALA A 294 -17.23 -1.07 -25.80
CA ALA A 294 -17.13 0.39 -25.68
C ALA A 294 -17.13 1.11 -27.06
N PHE A 295 -17.18 0.35 -28.15
CA PHE A 295 -17.03 0.84 -29.51
C PHE A 295 -18.14 0.30 -30.42
N ASP A 296 -18.67 1.15 -31.31
CA ASP A 296 -19.65 0.73 -32.34
C ASP A 296 -19.02 -0.05 -33.50
N GLY A 297 -17.69 -0.14 -33.53
CA GLY A 297 -16.93 -0.78 -34.59
C GLY A 297 -15.44 -0.45 -34.50
N ALA A 298 -14.65 -1.06 -35.40
CA ALA A 298 -13.22 -0.80 -35.47
C ALA A 298 -12.95 0.69 -35.71
N PRO A 299 -12.11 1.35 -34.89
CA PRO A 299 -11.82 2.76 -35.05
C PRO A 299 -11.17 3.03 -36.41
N GLN A 300 -11.59 4.11 -37.06
CA GLN A 300 -10.93 4.58 -38.28
C GLN A 300 -9.49 4.97 -37.94
N GLU A 301 -8.53 4.42 -38.67
CA GLU A 301 -7.13 4.85 -38.54
C GLU A 301 -7.04 6.32 -38.95
N ALA A 302 -6.44 7.15 -38.10
CA ALA A 302 -6.13 8.53 -38.47
C ALA A 302 -5.32 8.50 -39.79
N PRO A 303 -5.71 9.27 -40.82
CA PRO A 303 -4.95 9.33 -42.05
C PRO A 303 -3.51 9.76 -41.73
N VAL A 304 -2.54 9.11 -42.38
CA VAL A 304 -1.12 9.46 -42.25
C VAL A 304 -0.98 10.95 -42.55
N ALA A 305 -0.59 11.74 -41.55
CA ALA A 305 -0.39 13.17 -41.73
C ALA A 305 0.80 13.39 -42.67
N GLU A 306 0.51 13.81 -43.90
CA GLU A 306 1.45 14.24 -44.96
C GLU A 306 2.48 13.21 -45.45
N ALA A 307 2.82 13.35 -46.74
CA ALA A 307 3.88 12.57 -47.39
C ALA A 307 5.24 12.93 -46.75
N GLY A 308 5.70 12.11 -45.81
CA GLY A 308 6.97 12.28 -45.12
C GLY A 308 6.95 12.04 -43.61
N ALA A 309 5.77 11.96 -42.98
CA ALA A 309 5.69 11.54 -41.58
C ALA A 309 5.88 10.02 -41.44
N SER A 310 6.77 9.63 -40.54
CA SER A 310 6.92 8.22 -40.13
C SER A 310 5.59 7.71 -39.59
N GLN A 311 5.05 6.64 -40.17
CA GLN A 311 3.88 5.97 -39.59
C GLN A 311 4.21 5.56 -38.14
N PRO A 312 3.29 5.74 -37.17
CA PRO A 312 3.49 5.21 -35.83
C PRO A 312 3.75 3.71 -35.94
N ARG A 313 4.81 3.22 -35.27
CA ARG A 313 5.13 1.79 -35.21
C ARG A 313 4.02 1.12 -34.41
N ARG A 314 3.05 0.54 -35.10
CA ARG A 314 1.98 -0.26 -34.53
C ARG A 314 2.13 -1.70 -34.96
N SER A 315 1.60 -2.63 -34.17
CA SER A 315 1.45 -4.01 -34.63
C SER A 315 0.65 -4.02 -35.95
N GLN A 316 1.11 -4.79 -36.93
CA GLN A 316 0.43 -4.90 -38.24
C GLN A 316 -0.85 -5.74 -38.14
N GLU A 317 -0.90 -6.65 -37.18
CA GLU A 317 -2.05 -7.51 -36.95
C GLU A 317 -3.15 -6.72 -36.23
N LYS A 318 -4.32 -6.63 -36.88
CA LYS A 318 -5.51 -5.96 -36.36
C LYS A 318 -6.42 -6.95 -35.67
N ALA A 319 -7.21 -6.45 -34.72
CA ALA A 319 -8.33 -7.20 -34.16
C ALA A 319 -9.24 -7.68 -35.31
N GLY A 320 -9.82 -8.86 -35.13
CA GLY A 320 -10.72 -9.48 -36.11
C GLY A 320 -12.04 -8.71 -36.30
N PRO A 321 -13.07 -9.37 -36.86
CA PRO A 321 -14.40 -8.76 -36.98
C PRO A 321 -14.91 -8.23 -35.64
N HIS A 322 -15.52 -7.05 -35.67
CA HIS A 322 -16.06 -6.41 -34.46
C HIS A 322 -17.09 -7.31 -33.76
N ILE A 323 -16.90 -7.47 -32.46
CA ILE A 323 -17.80 -8.17 -31.54
C ILE A 323 -18.44 -7.10 -30.64
N ALA A 324 -19.76 -6.95 -30.75
CA ALA A 324 -20.50 -5.92 -30.00
C ALA A 324 -20.83 -6.33 -28.56
N SER A 325 -20.87 -7.64 -28.26
CA SER A 325 -21.17 -8.17 -26.93
C SER A 325 -20.35 -9.41 -26.65
N SER A 326 -19.92 -9.57 -25.40
CA SER A 326 -18.99 -10.63 -25.00
C SER A 326 -19.54 -12.02 -25.28
N ARG A 327 -18.70 -12.90 -25.85
CA ARG A 327 -19.07 -14.30 -26.17
C ARG A 327 -19.21 -15.19 -24.93
N LYS A 328 -18.56 -14.78 -23.84
CA LYS A 328 -18.60 -15.38 -22.52
C LYS A 328 -18.79 -14.27 -21.50
N ASP A 329 -19.18 -14.62 -20.29
CA ASP A 329 -19.13 -13.67 -19.18
C ASP A 329 -17.69 -13.18 -19.02
N ALA A 330 -17.53 -11.87 -18.97
CA ALA A 330 -16.25 -11.26 -18.66
C ALA A 330 -15.88 -11.61 -17.22
N ASN A 331 -14.57 -11.74 -16.97
CA ASN A 331 -14.01 -11.78 -15.63
C ASN A 331 -12.82 -10.82 -15.65
N ILE A 332 -13.01 -9.70 -14.98
CA ILE A 332 -12.08 -8.57 -14.98
C ILE A 332 -11.83 -8.21 -13.52
N ILE A 333 -10.57 -7.99 -13.15
CA ILE A 333 -10.21 -7.43 -11.86
C ILE A 333 -9.58 -6.08 -12.12
N VAL A 334 -10.12 -5.05 -11.47
CA VAL A 334 -9.60 -3.69 -11.51
C VAL A 334 -9.01 -3.32 -10.15
N PHE A 335 -7.92 -2.58 -10.15
CA PHE A 335 -7.21 -2.10 -8.97
C PHE A 335 -6.77 -0.64 -9.21
N ALA A 336 -7.09 0.26 -8.29
CA ALA A 336 -6.82 1.69 -8.43
C ALA A 336 -5.48 2.11 -7.78
N ASP A 337 -4.45 1.29 -7.97
CA ASP A 337 -3.09 1.56 -7.49
C ASP A 337 -2.10 0.77 -8.35
N SER A 338 -0.98 1.40 -8.70
CA SER A 338 0.15 0.76 -9.38
C SER A 338 1.38 0.61 -8.47
N ASP A 339 1.40 1.29 -7.33
CA ASP A 339 2.47 1.17 -6.34
C ASP A 339 2.45 -0.18 -5.61
N ILE A 340 1.37 -0.96 -5.75
CA ILE A 340 1.29 -2.37 -5.33
C ILE A 340 2.46 -3.23 -5.87
N PHE A 341 3.03 -2.88 -7.03
CA PHE A 341 4.17 -3.57 -7.64
C PHE A 341 5.53 -3.16 -7.07
N ASP A 342 5.62 -2.02 -6.40
CA ASP A 342 6.89 -1.49 -5.90
C ASP A 342 7.37 -2.27 -4.68
N ASP A 343 8.57 -2.84 -4.78
CA ASP A 343 9.20 -3.64 -3.74
C ASP A 343 9.19 -2.94 -2.37
N ARG A 344 9.28 -1.59 -2.34
CA ARG A 344 9.24 -0.79 -1.10
C ARG A 344 8.00 -1.04 -0.23
N PHE A 345 6.87 -1.38 -0.84
CA PHE A 345 5.62 -1.59 -0.11
C PHE A 345 5.49 -3.00 0.45
N TRP A 346 6.09 -4.02 -0.16
CA TRP A 346 5.74 -5.41 0.14
C TRP A 346 6.89 -6.37 0.41
N VAL A 347 8.13 -6.01 0.09
CA VAL A 347 9.28 -6.90 0.32
C VAL A 347 10.51 -6.14 0.78
N ARG A 348 11.21 -6.71 1.78
CA ARG A 348 12.58 -6.33 2.10
C ARG A 348 13.51 -7.30 1.38
N THR A 349 14.43 -6.78 0.60
CA THR A 349 15.43 -7.60 -0.08
C THR A 349 16.74 -7.53 0.67
N ASP A 350 17.16 -8.64 1.26
CA ASP A 350 18.49 -8.78 1.85
C ASP A 350 19.41 -9.56 0.90
N SER A 351 20.72 -9.35 1.02
CA SER A 351 21.71 -10.17 0.32
C SER A 351 22.24 -11.22 1.28
N TYR A 352 22.03 -12.50 0.96
CA TYR A 352 22.57 -13.62 1.72
C TYR A 352 23.40 -14.51 0.80
N LEU A 353 24.69 -14.68 1.13
CA LEU A 353 25.65 -15.45 0.32
C LEU A 353 25.70 -15.04 -1.18
N GLY A 354 25.38 -13.79 -1.49
CA GLY A 354 25.36 -13.27 -2.86
C GLY A 354 24.04 -13.50 -3.60
N GLU A 355 23.07 -14.19 -3.01
CA GLU A 355 21.70 -14.29 -3.52
C GLU A 355 20.77 -13.27 -2.85
N ARG A 356 19.78 -12.79 -3.59
CA ARG A 356 18.72 -11.91 -3.05
C ARG A 356 17.72 -12.77 -2.29
N VAL A 357 17.55 -12.52 -1.01
CA VAL A 357 16.49 -13.13 -0.20
C VAL A 357 15.36 -12.12 -0.04
N ALA A 358 14.21 -12.48 -0.62
CA ALA A 358 12.96 -11.75 -0.42
C ALA A 358 12.36 -12.10 0.93
N GLN A 359 12.26 -11.11 1.82
CA GLN A 359 11.51 -11.17 3.07
C GLN A 359 10.21 -10.35 2.91
N PRO A 360 9.05 -11.00 2.68
CA PRO A 360 7.80 -10.29 2.48
C PRO A 360 7.37 -9.56 3.75
N ILE A 361 6.96 -8.30 3.59
CA ILE A 361 6.33 -7.48 4.63
C ILE A 361 4.85 -7.22 4.33
N ALA A 362 4.35 -7.54 3.14
CA ALA A 362 2.93 -7.51 2.81
C ALA A 362 2.62 -8.57 1.74
N ASP A 363 1.34 -8.89 1.58
CA ASP A 363 0.85 -9.92 0.66
C ASP A 363 0.52 -9.34 -0.74
N ASN A 364 1.13 -8.22 -1.16
CA ASN A 364 0.89 -7.60 -2.48
C ASN A 364 1.15 -8.60 -3.63
N ALA A 365 2.30 -9.28 -3.60
CA ALA A 365 2.63 -10.30 -4.59
C ALA A 365 1.64 -11.48 -4.55
N VAL A 366 1.17 -11.86 -3.35
CA VAL A 366 0.17 -12.93 -3.20
C VAL A 366 -1.13 -12.54 -3.88
N PHE A 367 -1.60 -11.29 -3.72
CA PHE A 367 -2.79 -10.79 -4.41
C PHE A 367 -2.60 -10.85 -5.94
N ILE A 368 -1.52 -10.29 -6.48
CA ILE A 368 -1.26 -10.23 -7.93
C ILE A 368 -1.22 -11.65 -8.53
N LEU A 369 -0.45 -12.55 -7.91
CA LEU A 369 -0.31 -13.93 -8.37
C LEU A 369 -1.62 -14.71 -8.28
N SER A 370 -2.40 -14.51 -7.22
CA SER A 370 -3.70 -15.17 -7.03
C SER A 370 -4.77 -14.62 -7.98
N ALA A 371 -4.72 -13.32 -8.29
CA ALA A 371 -5.57 -12.69 -9.30
C ALA A 371 -5.33 -13.32 -10.67
N ILE A 372 -4.05 -13.41 -11.08
CA ILE A 372 -3.69 -14.00 -12.38
C ILE A 372 -4.10 -15.47 -12.45
N ASP A 373 -3.82 -16.27 -11.41
CA ASP A 373 -4.25 -17.68 -11.36
C ASP A 373 -5.75 -17.87 -11.49
N ASN A 374 -6.50 -17.07 -10.73
CA ASN A 374 -7.95 -17.14 -10.72
C ASN A 374 -8.50 -16.78 -12.10
N LEU A 375 -7.93 -15.77 -12.76
CA LEU A 375 -8.29 -15.39 -14.13
C LEU A 375 -7.87 -16.45 -15.16
N MET A 376 -6.78 -17.20 -14.92
CA MET A 376 -6.37 -18.35 -15.74
C MET A 376 -7.21 -19.61 -15.49
N GLY A 377 -8.15 -19.60 -14.55
CA GLY A 377 -9.07 -20.71 -14.30
C GLY A 377 -8.48 -21.87 -13.50
N SER A 378 -7.37 -21.67 -12.78
CA SER A 378 -6.77 -22.72 -11.94
C SER A 378 -7.49 -22.89 -10.60
N ASN A 379 -8.77 -23.30 -10.63
CA ASN A 379 -9.63 -23.37 -9.45
C ASN A 379 -9.44 -24.61 -8.57
N GLU A 380 -8.81 -25.67 -9.06
CA GLU A 380 -8.79 -26.98 -8.37
C GLU A 380 -7.91 -27.04 -7.10
N LEU A 381 -7.06 -26.04 -6.85
CA LEU A 381 -6.12 -26.05 -5.73
C LEU A 381 -6.14 -24.78 -4.85
N ILE A 382 -6.91 -23.75 -5.21
CA ILE A 382 -6.99 -22.51 -4.41
C ILE A 382 -7.70 -22.79 -3.07
N SER A 383 -8.65 -23.73 -3.05
CA SER A 383 -9.39 -24.11 -1.83
C SER A 383 -8.55 -24.82 -0.77
N LEU A 384 -7.31 -25.24 -1.08
CA LEU A 384 -6.40 -25.87 -0.11
C LEU A 384 -5.46 -24.87 0.57
N ARG A 385 -5.46 -23.60 0.15
CA ARG A 385 -4.55 -22.56 0.64
C ARG A 385 -5.05 -21.83 1.89
N ALA A 386 -6.33 -21.96 2.22
CA ALA A 386 -6.95 -21.34 3.40
C ALA A 386 -6.42 -21.94 4.71
N ARG A 387 -5.33 -21.38 5.23
CA ARG A 387 -4.91 -21.53 6.62
C ARG A 387 -4.66 -20.17 7.25
N ASP A 388 -5.01 -20.11 8.54
CA ASP A 388 -4.95 -18.94 9.43
C ASP A 388 -3.57 -18.24 9.43
N LYS A 389 -3.35 -17.33 8.48
CA LYS A 389 -2.47 -16.20 8.70
C LYS A 389 -3.22 -15.19 9.57
N ALA A 390 -3.19 -15.41 10.88
CA ALA A 390 -3.66 -14.42 11.83
C ALA A 390 -2.52 -13.43 12.14
N ASP A 391 -2.36 -12.40 11.31
CA ASP A 391 -1.69 -11.18 11.79
C ASP A 391 -2.57 -10.61 12.91
N ARG A 392 -2.05 -10.56 14.14
CA ARG A 392 -2.77 -10.05 15.31
C ARG A 392 -2.17 -8.71 15.72
N PRO A 393 -2.52 -7.62 15.02
CA PRO A 393 -2.00 -6.31 15.35
C PRO A 393 -2.50 -5.88 16.74
N PHE A 394 -1.69 -5.10 17.46
CA PHE A 394 -2.07 -4.52 18.75
C PHE A 394 -3.03 -3.33 18.54
N THR A 395 -4.27 -3.60 18.12
CA THR A 395 -5.29 -2.58 17.77
C THR A 395 -5.54 -1.58 18.90
N VAL A 396 -5.55 -2.02 20.16
CA VAL A 396 -5.68 -1.14 21.34
C VAL A 396 -4.54 -0.12 21.41
N VAL A 397 -3.31 -0.55 21.14
CA VAL A 397 -2.13 0.32 21.14
C VAL A 397 -2.18 1.27 19.95
N GLY A 398 -2.57 0.78 18.77
CA GLY A 398 -2.78 1.61 17.57
C GLY A 398 -3.80 2.73 17.83
N ASN A 399 -4.98 2.38 18.35
CA ASN A 399 -6.02 3.34 18.69
C ASN A 399 -5.59 4.35 19.76
N LEU A 400 -4.83 3.92 20.77
CA LEU A 400 -4.29 4.83 21.78
C LEU A 400 -3.32 5.84 21.16
N ARG A 401 -2.43 5.38 20.27
CA ARG A 401 -1.48 6.24 19.56
C ARG A 401 -2.19 7.25 18.67
N ARG A 402 -3.11 6.81 17.80
CA ARG A 402 -3.89 7.70 16.92
C ARG A 402 -4.64 8.78 17.69
N ASN A 403 -5.28 8.41 18.80
CA ASN A 403 -5.98 9.36 19.66
C ASN A 403 -5.03 10.35 20.33
N ALA A 404 -3.85 9.90 20.76
CA ALA A 404 -2.83 10.77 21.34
C ALA A 404 -2.26 11.75 20.30
N GLU A 405 -1.95 11.27 19.09
CA GLU A 405 -1.47 12.10 17.99
C GLU A 405 -2.50 13.17 17.58
N ARG A 406 -3.80 12.81 17.53
CA ARG A 406 -4.88 13.76 17.23
C ARG A 406 -4.98 14.88 18.26
N ARG A 407 -4.99 14.55 19.55
CA ARG A 407 -5.04 15.55 20.64
C ARG A 407 -3.80 16.44 20.60
N PHE A 408 -2.64 15.83 20.37
CA PHE A 408 -1.38 16.56 20.23
C PHE A 408 -1.43 17.58 19.10
N LEU A 409 -1.88 17.20 17.90
CA LEU A 409 -1.95 18.11 16.76
C LEU A 409 -2.91 19.28 17.01
N ALA A 410 -4.05 19.02 17.65
CA ALA A 410 -5.01 20.05 18.02
C ALA A 410 -4.44 21.03 19.07
N GLU A 411 -3.74 20.53 20.08
CA GLU A 411 -3.09 21.35 21.11
C GLU A 411 -1.91 22.15 20.54
N GLN A 412 -1.09 21.53 19.69
CA GLN A 412 0.00 22.18 18.99
C GLN A 412 -0.51 23.36 18.17
N GLU A 413 -1.54 23.16 17.36
CA GLU A 413 -2.11 24.23 16.53
C GLU A 413 -2.67 25.38 17.39
N ALA A 414 -3.38 25.06 18.47
CA ALA A 414 -3.89 26.08 19.39
C ALA A 414 -2.76 26.90 20.04
N LEU A 415 -1.63 26.26 20.37
CA LEU A 415 -0.47 26.92 20.95
C LEU A 415 0.33 27.73 19.91
N GLU A 416 0.48 27.22 18.70
CA GLU A 416 1.14 27.93 17.59
C GLU A 416 0.36 29.20 17.22
N ARG A 417 -0.97 29.11 17.09
CA ARG A 417 -1.83 30.29 16.86
C ARG A 417 -1.70 31.32 17.98
N LYS A 418 -1.58 30.89 19.24
CA LYS A 418 -1.33 31.80 20.38
C LYS A 418 0.02 32.48 20.29
N ILE A 419 1.07 31.73 19.94
CA ILE A 419 2.42 32.29 19.76
C ILE A 419 2.41 33.31 18.62
N GLU A 420 1.82 32.98 17.48
CA GLU A 420 1.74 33.88 16.32
C GLU A 420 0.98 35.17 16.66
N ASN A 421 -0.17 35.07 17.33
CA ASN A 421 -0.93 36.23 17.76
C ASN A 421 -0.14 37.10 18.76
N ALA A 422 0.52 36.48 19.74
CA ALA A 422 1.36 37.20 20.70
C ALA A 422 2.56 37.88 20.01
N GLU A 423 3.18 37.25 19.01
CA GLU A 423 4.27 37.81 18.20
C GLU A 423 3.80 38.99 17.35
N LYS A 424 2.62 38.90 16.73
CA LYS A 424 1.98 40.01 16.00
C LYS A 424 1.70 41.20 16.91
N SER A 425 1.05 40.99 18.05
CA SER A 425 0.76 42.07 19.01
C SER A 425 2.03 42.71 19.57
N LEU A 426 3.09 41.93 19.81
CA LEU A 426 4.41 42.45 20.21
C LEU A 426 5.03 43.33 19.12
N THR A 427 4.90 42.93 17.85
CA THR A 427 5.45 43.66 16.71
C THR A 427 4.69 44.96 16.49
N GLU A 428 3.36 44.94 16.56
CA GLU A 428 2.49 46.12 16.46
C GLU A 428 2.77 47.15 17.55
N LEU A 429 2.95 46.72 18.81
CA LEU A 429 3.32 47.61 19.91
C LEU A 429 4.73 48.20 19.74
N GLN A 430 5.67 47.46 19.13
CA GLN A 430 7.03 47.94 18.88
C GLN A 430 7.11 48.91 17.69
N THR A 431 6.32 48.70 16.64
CA THR A 431 6.30 49.56 15.45
C THR A 431 5.40 50.77 15.61
N GLY A 432 4.23 50.63 16.26
CA GLY A 432 3.33 51.75 16.58
C GLY A 432 3.95 52.76 17.56
N GLY A 433 4.69 52.27 18.56
CA GLY A 433 5.45 53.13 19.48
C GLY A 433 6.62 53.86 18.82
N ALA A 434 7.13 53.40 17.67
CA ALA A 434 8.20 54.08 16.94
C ALA A 434 7.71 55.32 16.15
N SER A 435 6.41 55.41 15.85
CA SER A 435 5.83 56.49 15.06
C SER A 435 5.33 57.71 15.87
N ASP A 436 4.92 57.53 17.13
CA ASP A 436 4.53 58.64 18.02
C ASP A 436 5.63 59.05 19.04
N SER A 437 6.59 58.16 19.33
CA SER A 437 7.57 58.37 20.42
C SER A 437 8.97 58.79 19.95
N ALA A 438 9.13 59.25 18.71
CA ALA A 438 10.40 59.82 18.24
C ALA A 438 10.81 61.11 18.99
N ALA A 439 9.94 61.67 19.86
CA ALA A 439 10.20 62.89 20.62
C ALA A 439 10.26 62.73 22.16
N SER A 440 9.93 61.57 22.75
CA SER A 440 10.01 61.38 24.21
C SER A 440 10.47 59.97 24.56
N GLY A 441 11.51 59.88 25.40
CA GLY A 441 12.25 58.66 25.67
C GLY A 441 11.41 57.46 26.13
N GLY A 442 11.35 56.45 25.26
CA GLY A 442 10.93 55.08 25.61
C GLY A 442 9.42 54.83 25.57
N PRO A 443 9.01 53.55 25.58
CA PRO A 443 7.61 53.16 25.60
C PRO A 443 6.91 53.69 26.86
N SER A 444 5.63 54.03 26.73
CA SER A 444 4.78 54.45 27.85
C SER A 444 4.70 53.36 28.93
N GLU A 445 4.34 53.74 30.16
CA GLU A 445 4.26 52.81 31.29
C GLU A 445 3.25 51.67 31.01
N GLU A 446 2.15 51.98 30.35
CA GLU A 446 1.10 51.04 29.89
C GLU A 446 1.62 50.08 28.81
N GLU A 447 2.34 50.58 27.79
CA GLU A 447 2.97 49.74 26.77
C GLU A 447 4.03 48.81 27.38
N SER A 448 4.79 49.27 28.37
CA SER A 448 5.80 48.46 29.05
C SER A 448 5.19 47.27 29.81
N VAL A 449 3.99 47.45 30.38
CA VAL A 449 3.24 46.39 31.05
C VAL A 449 2.71 45.39 30.04
N ALA A 450 2.10 45.86 28.94
CA ALA A 450 1.60 45.01 27.87
C ALA A 450 2.71 44.15 27.24
N ILE A 451 3.87 44.73 26.95
CA ILE A 451 5.04 44.02 26.41
C ILE A 451 5.52 42.90 27.36
N ARG A 452 5.53 43.15 28.68
CA ARG A 452 5.91 42.13 29.67
C ARG A 452 4.90 40.97 29.71
N GLN A 453 3.61 41.28 29.62
CA GLN A 453 2.54 40.29 29.62
C GLN A 453 2.63 39.39 28.37
N PHE A 454 2.76 39.96 27.18
CA PHE A 454 2.91 39.17 25.95
C PHE A 454 4.18 38.32 25.94
N ARG A 455 5.30 38.82 26.47
CA ARG A 455 6.53 38.02 26.63
C ARG A 455 6.33 36.84 27.58
N ALA A 456 5.61 37.04 28.69
CA ALA A 456 5.31 35.96 29.64
C ALA A 456 4.39 34.89 29.01
N GLU A 457 3.34 35.32 28.29
CA GLU A 457 2.41 34.42 27.61
C GLU A 457 3.09 33.61 26.50
N LEU A 458 4.03 34.22 25.77
CA LEU A 458 4.83 33.56 24.75
C LEU A 458 5.78 32.50 25.35
N LEU A 459 6.42 32.81 26.48
CA LEU A 459 7.25 31.85 27.22
C LEU A 459 6.42 30.68 27.77
N GLU A 460 5.24 30.97 28.32
CA GLU A 460 4.32 29.94 28.82
C GLU A 460 3.82 29.04 27.70
N SER A 461 3.43 29.61 26.56
CA SER A 461 2.94 28.86 25.40
C SER A 461 4.04 27.98 24.79
N ARG A 462 5.28 28.48 24.67
CA ARG A 462 6.44 27.68 24.24
C ARG A 462 6.82 26.60 25.25
N LYS A 463 6.57 26.81 26.55
CA LYS A 463 6.75 25.76 27.57
C LYS A 463 5.68 24.68 27.42
N LYS A 464 4.41 25.06 27.34
CA LYS A 464 3.29 24.13 27.11
C LYS A 464 3.51 23.28 25.86
N LEU A 465 3.96 23.88 24.76
CA LEU A 465 4.26 23.14 23.53
C LEU A 465 5.30 22.04 23.74
N ARG A 466 6.35 22.31 24.52
CA ARG A 466 7.38 21.32 24.87
C ARG A 466 6.86 20.23 25.82
N ASP A 467 6.00 20.59 26.76
CA ASP A 467 5.39 19.64 27.70
C ASP A 467 4.44 18.68 26.97
N VAL A 468 3.62 19.21 26.05
CA VAL A 468 2.71 18.45 25.17
C VAL A 468 3.48 17.48 24.26
N GLN A 469 4.61 17.91 23.68
CA GLN A 469 5.50 17.03 22.92
C GLN A 469 6.08 15.87 23.76
N ARG A 470 6.28 16.09 25.07
CA ARG A 470 6.81 15.07 25.97
C ARG A 470 5.75 14.06 26.40
N ASP A 471 4.49 14.48 26.57
CA ASP A 471 3.42 13.63 27.07
C ASP A 471 2.91 12.61 26.02
N LEU A 472 3.21 12.77 24.72
CA LEU A 472 2.79 11.87 23.63
C LEU A 472 3.11 10.38 23.87
N ARG A 473 4.21 10.06 24.57
CA ARG A 473 4.62 8.66 24.85
C ARG A 473 4.04 8.08 26.14
N ARG A 474 3.50 8.92 27.03
CA ARG A 474 3.25 8.56 28.43
C ARG A 474 2.14 7.53 28.61
N ASP A 475 1.08 7.61 27.80
CA ASP A 475 -0.06 6.70 27.90
C ASP A 475 0.27 5.31 27.35
N VAL A 476 1.02 5.24 26.25
CA VAL A 476 1.55 3.97 25.70
C VAL A 476 2.55 3.33 26.68
N GLU A 477 3.44 4.14 27.27
CA GLU A 477 4.39 3.67 28.27
C GLU A 477 3.70 3.14 29.53
N ARG A 478 2.65 3.80 30.02
CA ARG A 478 1.84 3.33 31.16
C ARG A 478 1.15 2.01 30.88
N LEU A 479 0.49 1.88 29.73
CA LEU A 479 -0.16 0.62 29.32
C LEU A 479 0.88 -0.51 29.22
N GLY A 480 2.01 -0.24 28.57
CA GLY A 480 3.11 -1.19 28.46
C GLY A 480 3.77 -1.55 29.80
N ALA A 481 3.84 -0.61 30.75
CA ALA A 481 4.34 -0.86 32.10
C ALA A 481 3.38 -1.73 32.91
N ASN A 482 2.07 -1.47 32.82
CA ASN A 482 1.04 -2.26 33.47
C ASN A 482 1.03 -3.70 32.94
N LEU A 483 1.09 -3.88 31.61
CA LEU A 483 1.16 -5.21 30.99
C LEU A 483 2.44 -5.95 31.37
N ARG A 484 3.59 -5.25 31.40
CA ARG A 484 4.85 -5.83 31.89
C ARG A 484 4.76 -6.24 33.35
N PHE A 485 4.16 -5.43 34.21
CA PHE A 485 3.96 -5.78 35.62
C PHE A 485 3.08 -7.01 35.77
N ILE A 486 1.95 -7.08 35.04
CA ILE A 486 1.05 -8.24 35.04
C ILE A 486 1.78 -9.50 34.53
N ASN A 487 2.54 -9.42 33.45
CA ASN A 487 3.14 -10.62 32.87
C ASN A 487 4.43 -11.07 33.60
N ILE A 488 5.24 -10.14 34.10
CA ILE A 488 6.55 -10.43 34.70
C ILE A 488 6.46 -10.59 36.21
N ALA A 489 5.69 -9.75 36.91
CA ALA A 489 5.67 -9.73 38.37
C ALA A 489 4.54 -10.57 38.98
N LEU A 490 3.40 -10.73 38.29
CA LEU A 490 2.24 -11.44 38.84
C LEU A 490 2.52 -12.92 39.10
N VAL A 491 3.16 -13.62 38.15
CA VAL A 491 3.41 -15.06 38.26
C VAL A 491 4.37 -15.39 39.43
N PRO A 492 5.54 -14.73 39.57
CA PRO A 492 6.38 -14.89 40.76
C PRO A 492 5.68 -14.52 42.07
N LEU A 493 4.85 -13.46 42.08
CA LEU A 493 4.11 -13.04 43.26
C LEU A 493 3.08 -14.09 43.69
N LEU A 494 2.33 -14.66 42.75
CA LEU A 494 1.36 -15.73 43.01
C LEU A 494 2.05 -16.98 43.57
N LEU A 495 3.20 -17.35 43.00
CA LEU A 495 4.01 -18.47 43.51
C LEU A 495 4.52 -18.20 44.93
N ALA A 496 4.97 -16.97 45.22
CA ALA A 496 5.40 -16.57 46.56
C ALA A 496 4.25 -16.64 47.58
N ILE A 497 3.05 -16.18 47.21
CA ILE A 497 1.85 -16.25 48.06
C ILE A 497 1.46 -17.71 48.33
N LEU A 498 1.47 -18.57 47.31
CA LEU A 498 1.20 -20.01 47.46
C LEU A 498 2.22 -20.69 48.38
N ALA A 499 3.51 -20.36 48.22
CA ALA A 499 4.57 -20.90 49.08
C ALA A 499 4.41 -20.47 50.54
N LEU A 500 4.10 -19.18 50.79
CA LEU A 500 3.81 -18.65 52.12
C LEU A 500 2.57 -19.30 52.75
N GLY A 501 1.49 -19.46 51.96
CA GLY A 501 0.28 -20.16 52.39
C GLY A 501 0.55 -21.61 52.79
N ALA A 502 1.32 -22.33 51.99
CA ALA A 502 1.72 -23.71 52.29
C ALA A 502 2.61 -23.78 53.55
N ALA A 503 3.55 -22.85 53.71
CA ALA A 503 4.40 -22.75 54.89
C ALA A 503 3.58 -22.49 56.17
N PHE A 504 2.62 -21.56 56.11
CA PHE A 504 1.72 -21.24 57.22
C PHE A 504 0.82 -22.43 57.59
N TYR A 505 0.28 -23.13 56.58
CA TYR A 505 -0.51 -24.33 56.80
C TYR A 505 0.29 -25.45 57.48
N ARG A 506 1.53 -25.68 57.02
CA ARG A 506 2.46 -26.64 57.65
C ARG A 506 2.81 -26.24 59.08
N TYR A 507 3.05 -24.96 59.34
CA TYR A 507 3.31 -24.43 60.69
C TYR A 507 2.12 -24.67 61.63
N ARG A 508 0.89 -24.36 61.19
CA ARG A 508 -0.33 -24.63 61.98
C ARG A 508 -0.52 -26.12 62.28
N ARG A 509 -0.30 -27.01 61.29
CA ARG A 509 -0.38 -28.46 61.50
C ARG A 509 0.69 -28.97 62.50
N ARG A 510 1.92 -28.47 62.44
CA ARG A 510 2.97 -28.84 63.41
C ARG A 510 2.61 -28.38 64.83
N LYS A 511 2.13 -27.15 64.99
CA LYS A 511 1.72 -26.61 66.30
C LYS A 511 0.50 -27.36 66.88
N ALA A 512 -0.42 -27.80 66.04
CA ALA A 512 -1.55 -28.64 66.45
C ALA A 512 -1.13 -30.07 66.86
N ARG A 513 -0.08 -30.64 66.25
CA ARG A 513 0.50 -31.92 66.69
C ARG A 513 1.25 -31.80 68.01
N VAL A 514 1.99 -30.71 68.22
CA VAL A 514 2.69 -30.46 69.49
C VAL A 514 1.71 -30.24 70.66
N LYS A 515 0.56 -29.60 70.42
CA LYS A 515 -0.52 -29.46 71.41
C LYS A 515 -1.37 -30.72 71.67
N ARG A 516 -1.23 -31.76 70.85
CA ARG A 516 -1.89 -33.07 71.05
C ARG A 516 -0.93 -34.14 71.58
N GLY A 517 0.36 -33.83 71.68
CA GLY A 517 1.41 -34.71 72.21
C GLY A 517 2.04 -34.21 73.52
N ALA A 518 1.45 -33.17 74.12
CA ALA A 518 1.62 -32.74 75.51
C ALA A 518 0.23 -32.78 76.14
#